data_AF-A0A7J5E051-F1
#
_entry.id   AF-A0A7J5E051-F1
#
_cell.length_a   1.000
_cell.length_b   1.000
_cell.length_c   1.000
_cell.angle_alpha   90.00
_cell.angle_beta   90.00
_cell.angle_gamma   90.00
#
_symmetry.space_group_name_H-M   'P 1'
#
loop_
_entity.id
_entity.type
_entity.pdbx_description
1 polymer ?
#
loop_
_entity_poly.entity_id
_entity_poly.type
_entity_poly.pdbx_seq_one_letter_code
_entity_poly.pdbx_strand_id
1 'polypeptide(L)'
;MHASVPHPRPLPQRVVVAGGPDEALSAFLDRLAALLDLPAVPLADLSGPGEVARLAAFDGWVTTSEDAWARPALLERADLVVLADLNAPESFTGRVRRTLRRIRPDARERDRERGPDLAWAAGLALTHPGLDVVRLDGPASAEDWLRALSA
;
A
#
# COMPACT_ATOMS: atom_id res chain seq x y z
N MET A 1 -40.30 11.20 9.90
CA MET A 1 -38.86 11.54 9.86
C MET A 1 -38.09 10.23 9.90
N HIS A 2 -37.61 9.74 8.77
CA HIS A 2 -36.77 8.54 8.74
C HIS A 2 -35.35 8.95 9.10
N ALA A 3 -34.85 8.48 10.23
CA ALA A 3 -33.44 8.59 10.56
C ALA A 3 -32.67 7.73 9.55
N SER A 4 -31.78 8.36 8.77
CA SER A 4 -30.84 7.63 7.91
C SER A 4 -29.98 6.75 8.81
N VAL A 5 -30.18 5.43 8.69
CA VAL A 5 -29.29 4.44 9.32
C VAL A 5 -27.90 4.65 8.72
N PRO A 6 -26.84 4.87 9.53
CA PRO A 6 -25.49 4.93 9.00
C PRO A 6 -25.21 3.57 8.33
N HIS A 7 -25.09 3.58 7.01
CA HIS A 7 -24.70 2.38 6.29
C HIS A 7 -23.27 2.06 6.72
N PRO A 8 -22.97 0.82 7.15
CA PRO A 8 -21.59 0.41 7.34
C PRO A 8 -20.87 0.67 6.02
N ARG A 9 -19.73 1.38 6.07
CA ARG A 9 -18.95 1.60 4.85
C ARG A 9 -18.55 0.23 4.31
N PRO A 10 -18.85 -0.09 3.05
CA PRO A 10 -18.42 -1.37 2.48
C PRO A 10 -16.89 -1.45 2.53
N LEU A 11 -16.36 -2.65 2.82
CA LEU A 11 -14.93 -2.89 2.76
C LEU A 11 -14.43 -2.60 1.33
N PRO A 12 -13.23 -2.02 1.17
CA PRO A 12 -12.68 -1.73 -0.13
C PRO A 12 -12.48 -3.02 -0.93
N GLN A 13 -12.86 -3.02 -2.20
CA GLN A 13 -12.76 -4.20 -3.06
C GLN A 13 -11.59 -4.09 -4.04
N ARG A 14 -11.16 -2.88 -4.36
CA ARG A 14 -10.07 -2.64 -5.32
C ARG A 14 -9.00 -1.79 -4.65
N VAL A 15 -7.90 -2.43 -4.27
CA VAL A 15 -6.88 -1.83 -3.42
C VAL A 15 -5.53 -1.76 -4.14
N VAL A 16 -4.96 -0.57 -4.20
CA VAL A 16 -3.60 -0.34 -4.71
C VAL A 16 -2.67 -0.11 -3.52
N VAL A 17 -1.58 -0.87 -3.44
CA VAL A 17 -0.54 -0.72 -2.41
C VAL A 17 0.72 -0.15 -3.04
N ALA A 18 1.11 1.03 -2.59
CA ALA A 18 2.34 1.69 -2.99
C ALA A 18 3.38 1.58 -1.87
N GLY A 19 4.56 1.06 -2.18
CA GLY A 19 5.67 0.94 -1.24
C GLY A 19 6.95 0.56 -1.97
N GLY A 20 8.02 0.31 -1.22
CA GLY A 20 9.27 -0.20 -1.78
C GLY A 20 9.07 -1.65 -2.27
N PRO A 21 9.55 -2.03 -3.47
CA PRO A 21 9.40 -3.40 -3.96
C PRO A 21 10.34 -4.33 -3.18
N ASP A 22 9.81 -4.93 -2.11
CA ASP A 22 10.53 -5.85 -1.25
C ASP A 22 9.62 -6.89 -0.58
N GLU A 23 10.23 -7.80 0.17
CA GLU A 23 9.56 -8.88 0.89
C GLU A 23 8.55 -8.37 1.93
N ALA A 24 8.79 -7.20 2.55
CA ALA A 24 7.86 -6.63 3.52
C ALA A 24 6.58 -6.14 2.84
N LEU A 25 6.71 -5.50 1.67
CA LEU A 25 5.57 -5.10 0.85
C LEU A 25 4.78 -6.32 0.35
N SER A 26 5.46 -7.36 -0.13
CA SER A 26 4.79 -8.61 -0.55
C SER A 26 4.04 -9.26 0.60
N ALA A 27 4.66 -9.40 1.77
CA ALA A 27 4.01 -9.97 2.94
C ALA A 27 2.81 -9.13 3.42
N PHE A 28 2.91 -7.80 3.34
CA PHE A 28 1.81 -6.89 3.65
C PHE A 28 0.66 -7.06 2.65
N LEU A 29 0.96 -7.12 1.35
CA LEU A 29 -0.01 -7.34 0.27
C LEU A 29 -0.82 -8.61 0.50
N ASP A 30 -0.14 -9.73 0.75
CA ASP A 30 -0.77 -11.03 0.97
C ASP A 30 -1.70 -11.04 2.19
N ARG A 31 -1.26 -10.42 3.29
CA ARG A 31 -2.10 -10.31 4.51
C ARG A 31 -3.31 -9.43 4.29
N LEU A 32 -3.15 -8.29 3.61
CA LEU A 32 -4.26 -7.40 3.31
C LEU A 32 -5.28 -8.09 2.40
N ALA A 33 -4.81 -8.78 1.36
CA ALA A 33 -5.65 -9.55 0.46
C ALA A 33 -6.42 -10.66 1.21
N ALA A 34 -5.75 -11.39 2.11
CA ALA A 34 -6.40 -12.40 2.94
C ALA A 34 -7.44 -11.82 3.90
N LEU A 35 -7.19 -10.65 4.48
CA LEU A 35 -8.15 -9.97 5.37
C LEU A 35 -9.40 -9.47 4.62
N LEU A 36 -9.23 -9.02 3.38
CA LEU A 36 -10.33 -8.53 2.55
C LEU A 36 -11.03 -9.65 1.77
N ASP A 37 -10.52 -10.88 1.82
CA ASP A 37 -10.95 -12.02 1.00
C ASP A 37 -10.89 -11.71 -0.52
N LEU A 38 -9.77 -11.12 -0.94
CA LEU A 38 -9.52 -10.67 -2.31
C LEU A 38 -8.27 -11.35 -2.89
N PRO A 39 -8.17 -11.50 -4.22
CA PRO A 39 -6.94 -11.96 -4.84
C PRO A 39 -5.82 -10.91 -4.74
N ALA A 40 -4.66 -11.33 -4.26
CA ALA A 40 -3.41 -10.57 -4.40
C ALA A 40 -2.86 -10.78 -5.82
N VAL A 41 -2.71 -9.69 -6.57
CA VAL A 41 -2.19 -9.69 -7.94
C VAL A 41 -1.08 -8.63 -8.01
N PRO A 42 0.17 -8.98 -7.65
CA PRO A 42 1.31 -8.08 -7.82
C PRO A 42 1.42 -7.58 -9.26
N LEU A 43 1.75 -6.30 -9.44
CA LEU A 43 1.88 -5.70 -10.77
C LEU A 43 3.03 -6.33 -11.56
N ALA A 44 4.09 -6.76 -10.86
CA ALA A 44 5.19 -7.55 -11.43
C ALA A 44 4.77 -8.87 -12.10
N ASP A 45 3.59 -9.42 -11.75
CA ASP A 45 3.07 -10.64 -12.36
C ASP A 45 2.27 -10.37 -13.64
N LEU A 46 2.04 -9.09 -13.99
CA LEU A 46 1.29 -8.70 -15.17
C LEU A 46 2.22 -8.40 -16.34
N SER A 47 1.92 -9.01 -17.49
CA SER A 47 2.74 -8.96 -18.70
C SER A 47 2.66 -7.63 -19.45
N GLY A 48 1.70 -6.76 -19.11
CA GLY A 48 1.56 -5.46 -19.75
C GLY A 48 0.14 -4.86 -19.71
N PRO A 49 -0.13 -3.81 -20.51
CA PRO A 49 -1.34 -2.99 -20.43
C PRO A 49 -2.66 -3.75 -20.58
N GLY A 50 -2.67 -4.81 -21.40
CA GLY A 50 -3.87 -5.62 -21.59
C GLY A 50 -4.28 -6.38 -20.33
N GLU A 51 -3.33 -6.86 -19.52
CA GLU A 51 -3.62 -7.57 -18.27
C GLU A 51 -3.99 -6.59 -17.15
N VAL A 52 -3.32 -5.43 -17.09
CA VAL A 52 -3.70 -4.35 -16.18
C VAL A 52 -5.14 -3.89 -16.43
N ALA A 53 -5.52 -3.69 -17.70
CA ALA A 53 -6.89 -3.30 -18.06
C ALA A 53 -7.92 -4.36 -17.67
N ARG A 54 -7.57 -5.65 -17.80
CA ARG A 54 -8.44 -6.75 -17.33
C ARG A 54 -8.57 -6.73 -15.83
N LEU A 55 -7.46 -6.60 -15.08
CA LEU A 55 -7.48 -6.50 -13.63
C LEU A 55 -8.35 -5.34 -13.16
N ALA A 56 -8.17 -4.14 -13.74
CA ALA A 56 -8.96 -2.96 -13.40
C ALA A 56 -10.48 -3.13 -13.65
N ALA A 57 -10.84 -3.97 -14.63
CA ALA A 57 -12.24 -4.30 -14.91
C ALA A 57 -12.86 -5.31 -13.93
N PHE A 58 -12.06 -6.05 -13.15
CA PHE A 58 -12.57 -6.96 -12.12
C PHE A 58 -13.10 -6.20 -10.89
N ASP A 59 -14.08 -6.81 -10.24
CA ASP A 59 -14.75 -6.21 -9.09
C ASP A 59 -13.95 -6.29 -7.78
N GLY A 60 -12.92 -7.15 -7.71
CA GLY A 60 -12.12 -7.35 -6.49
C GLY A 60 -10.66 -7.71 -6.75
N TRP A 61 -9.72 -6.96 -6.16
CA TRP A 61 -8.27 -7.20 -6.23
C TRP A 61 -7.47 -6.37 -5.23
N VAL A 62 -6.28 -6.86 -4.88
CA VAL A 62 -5.23 -6.09 -4.21
C VAL A 62 -3.97 -6.17 -5.07
N THR A 63 -3.40 -5.04 -5.46
CA THR A 63 -2.25 -4.98 -6.37
C THR A 63 -1.21 -3.96 -5.91
N THR A 64 -0.03 -3.99 -6.53
CA THR A 64 1.06 -3.04 -6.28
C THR A 64 1.10 -1.92 -7.33
N SER A 65 1.94 -0.90 -7.12
CA SER A 65 1.96 0.31 -7.98
C SER A 65 3.36 0.76 -8.41
N GLU A 66 4.32 -0.16 -8.48
CA GLU A 66 5.71 0.14 -8.82
C GLU A 66 5.83 0.86 -10.18
N ASP A 67 5.04 0.47 -11.17
CA ASP A 67 5.08 1.02 -12.51
C ASP A 67 4.13 2.20 -12.73
N ALA A 68 4.69 3.36 -13.07
CA ALA A 68 3.93 4.59 -13.30
C ALA A 68 2.91 4.50 -14.45
N TRP A 69 3.19 3.69 -15.48
CA TRP A 69 2.32 3.56 -16.65
C TRP A 69 1.01 2.83 -16.34
N ALA A 70 0.99 1.95 -15.33
CA ALA A 70 -0.18 1.17 -14.95
C ALA A 70 -1.11 1.91 -13.97
N ARG A 71 -0.56 2.86 -13.20
CA ARG A 71 -1.29 3.58 -12.14
C ARG A 71 -2.59 4.23 -12.63
N PRO A 72 -2.65 4.97 -13.76
CA PRO A 72 -3.89 5.63 -14.17
C PRO A 72 -5.07 4.64 -14.31
N ALA A 73 -4.84 3.50 -14.96
CA ALA A 73 -5.87 2.48 -15.16
C ALA A 73 -6.34 1.84 -13.84
N LEU A 74 -5.41 1.60 -12.91
CA LEU A 74 -5.73 1.02 -11.59
C LEU A 74 -6.47 2.03 -10.70
N LEU A 75 -6.03 3.28 -10.67
CA LEU A 75 -6.57 4.34 -9.80
C LEU A 75 -7.97 4.80 -10.21
N GLU A 76 -8.33 4.71 -11.50
CA GLU A 76 -9.70 4.97 -11.94
C GLU A 76 -10.74 4.03 -11.31
N ARG A 77 -10.30 2.84 -10.89
CA ARG A 77 -11.18 1.78 -10.37
C ARG A 77 -10.92 1.47 -8.90
N ALA A 78 -9.79 1.87 -8.37
CA ALA A 78 -9.44 1.68 -6.97
C ALA A 78 -10.47 2.34 -6.05
N ASP A 79 -10.78 1.65 -4.96
CA ASP A 79 -11.55 2.19 -3.84
C ASP A 79 -10.60 2.75 -2.77
N LEU A 80 -9.40 2.16 -2.66
CA LEU A 80 -8.40 2.48 -1.64
C LEU A 80 -6.98 2.47 -2.24
N VAL A 81 -6.19 3.48 -1.87
CA VAL A 81 -4.73 3.47 -2.01
C VAL A 81 -4.07 3.42 -0.65
N VAL A 82 -3.18 2.45 -0.44
CA VAL A 82 -2.34 2.34 0.75
C VAL A 82 -0.92 2.75 0.39
N LEU A 83 -0.43 3.80 1.02
CA LEU A 83 0.93 4.29 0.89
C LEU A 83 1.74 3.77 2.08
N ALA A 84 2.51 2.71 1.88
CA ALA A 84 3.19 1.96 2.92
C ALA A 84 4.71 2.19 2.88
N ASP A 85 5.24 2.83 3.91
CA ASP A 85 6.67 2.94 4.15
C ASP A 85 7.12 1.89 5.19
N LEU A 86 7.18 0.63 4.77
CA LEU A 86 7.46 -0.50 5.66
C LEU A 86 8.95 -0.62 6.04
N ASN A 87 9.83 0.14 5.38
CA ASN A 87 11.26 0.17 5.67
C ASN A 87 11.68 1.33 6.57
N ALA A 88 10.74 2.19 6.97
CA ALA A 88 11.02 3.28 7.88
C ALA A 88 11.75 2.71 9.12
N PRO A 89 12.97 3.20 9.45
CA PRO A 89 13.65 2.77 10.65
C PRO A 89 12.71 3.03 11.83
N GLU A 90 12.40 1.99 12.62
CA GLU A 90 11.58 2.11 13.83
C GLU A 90 12.05 3.36 14.57
N SER A 91 11.19 4.38 14.68
CA SER A 91 11.56 5.67 15.24
C SER A 91 12.27 5.44 16.57
N PHE A 92 13.53 5.88 16.59
CA PHE A 92 14.62 5.40 17.42
C PHE A 92 14.52 5.88 18.89
N THR A 93 13.38 5.77 19.55
CA THR A 93 13.24 6.09 20.99
C THR A 93 13.49 4.88 21.91
N GLY A 94 13.61 3.66 21.38
CA GLY A 94 13.75 2.44 22.17
C GLY A 94 15.10 1.70 22.13
N ARG A 95 16.02 2.04 21.22
CA ARG A 95 17.25 1.22 21.00
C ARG A 95 18.55 2.01 20.94
N VAL A 96 18.70 3.01 21.80
CA VAL A 96 20.05 3.48 22.19
C VAL A 96 20.67 2.42 23.13
N ARG A 97 21.12 1.28 22.62
CA ARG A 97 22.11 0.45 23.35
C ARG A 97 22.76 -0.72 22.64
N ARG A 98 22.42 -1.09 21.41
CA ARG A 98 23.10 -2.22 20.75
C ARG A 98 23.95 -1.77 19.58
N THR A 99 25.08 -1.19 19.99
CA THR A 99 26.39 -1.44 19.39
C THR A 99 26.57 -0.89 17.97
N LEU A 100 27.25 0.26 17.94
CA LEU A 100 28.18 0.65 16.88
C LEU A 100 28.85 -0.58 16.23
N ARG A 101 28.32 -1.03 15.10
CA ARG A 101 29.08 -1.85 14.15
C ARG A 101 29.06 -1.15 12.82
N ARG A 102 30.10 -0.34 12.66
CA ARG A 102 30.67 0.21 11.44
C ARG A 102 30.55 -0.79 10.29
N ILE A 103 29.53 -0.64 9.45
CA ILE A 103 29.43 -1.28 8.14
C ILE A 103 29.18 -0.14 7.15
N ARG A 104 30.00 -0.13 6.11
CA ARG A 104 29.92 0.82 5.00
C ARG A 104 28.53 0.63 4.36
N PRO A 105 27.70 1.68 4.19
CA PRO A 105 26.36 1.49 3.64
C PRO A 105 26.49 0.94 2.22
N ASP A 106 26.03 -0.30 2.06
CA ASP A 106 25.83 -0.93 0.76
C ASP A 106 24.77 -0.11 -0.01
N ALA A 107 24.76 -0.19 -1.35
CA ALA A 107 23.84 0.61 -2.17
C ALA A 107 22.36 0.44 -1.75
N ARG A 108 21.99 -0.76 -1.28
CA ARG A 108 20.66 -1.10 -0.74
C ARG A 108 20.28 -0.33 0.53
N GLU A 109 21.25 0.04 1.37
CA GLU A 109 21.00 0.79 2.60
C GLU A 109 20.73 2.27 2.30
N ARG A 110 21.36 2.80 1.24
CA ARG A 110 21.07 4.16 0.71
C ARG A 110 19.71 4.24 0.03
N ASP A 111 19.33 3.19 -0.71
CA ASP A 111 18.01 3.11 -1.33
C ASP A 111 16.90 2.99 -0.28
N ARG A 112 17.16 2.29 0.84
CA ARG A 112 16.26 2.27 2.02
C ARG A 112 16.13 3.63 2.71
N GLU A 113 17.24 4.35 2.89
CA GLU A 113 17.22 5.70 3.48
C GLU A 113 16.42 6.71 2.65
N ARG A 114 16.24 6.46 1.34
CA ARG A 114 15.49 7.35 0.46
C ARG A 114 13.97 7.17 0.55
N GLY A 115 13.51 6.07 1.15
CA GLY A 115 12.09 5.70 1.20
C GLY A 115 11.50 5.44 -0.20
N PRO A 116 10.33 4.80 -0.29
CA PRO A 116 9.61 4.71 -1.56
C PRO A 116 9.23 6.10 -2.07
N ASP A 117 9.34 6.33 -3.38
CA ASP A 117 8.84 7.56 -4.01
C ASP A 117 7.30 7.53 -4.00
N LEU A 118 6.74 8.07 -2.93
CA LEU A 118 5.30 8.24 -2.71
C LEU A 118 4.85 9.68 -3.04
N ALA A 119 5.74 10.51 -3.59
CA ALA A 119 5.43 11.91 -3.89
C ALA A 119 4.35 12.02 -4.98
N TRP A 120 4.29 11.07 -5.91
CA TRP A 120 3.24 11.00 -6.94
C TRP A 120 1.83 10.86 -6.34
N ALA A 121 1.72 10.30 -5.13
CA ALA A 121 0.44 10.15 -4.45
C ALA A 121 -0.03 11.48 -3.80
N ALA A 122 0.82 12.50 -3.79
CA ALA A 122 0.44 13.85 -3.39
C ALA A 122 -0.60 14.39 -4.38
N GLY A 123 -1.80 14.65 -3.88
CA GLY A 123 -2.90 15.18 -4.70
C GLY A 123 -3.86 14.12 -5.27
N LEU A 124 -3.70 12.83 -4.94
CA LEU A 124 -4.69 11.80 -5.33
C LEU A 124 -6.10 12.15 -4.88
N ALA A 125 -6.26 12.70 -3.68
CA ALA A 125 -7.55 13.14 -3.18
C ALA A 125 -8.16 14.31 -3.99
N LEU A 126 -7.34 15.07 -4.71
CA LEU A 126 -7.78 16.17 -5.58
C LEU A 126 -8.21 15.65 -6.97
N THR A 127 -7.52 14.63 -7.48
CA THR A 127 -7.80 14.05 -8.81
C THR A 127 -8.84 12.93 -8.77
N HIS A 128 -8.96 12.23 -7.63
CA HIS A 128 -9.90 11.14 -7.38
C HIS A 128 -10.64 11.38 -6.06
N PRO A 129 -11.70 12.22 -6.04
CA PRO A 129 -12.37 12.62 -4.81
C PRO A 129 -13.13 11.50 -4.07
N GLY A 130 -13.35 10.36 -4.73
CA GLY A 130 -13.95 9.15 -4.14
C GLY A 130 -12.94 8.09 -3.70
N LEU A 131 -11.64 8.35 -3.86
CA LEU A 131 -10.57 7.41 -3.54
C LEU A 131 -10.08 7.64 -2.12
N ASP A 132 -10.23 6.63 -1.27
CA ASP A 132 -9.65 6.66 0.07
C ASP A 132 -8.14 6.48 -0.02
N VAL A 133 -7.37 7.26 0.75
CA VAL A 133 -5.91 7.20 0.80
C VAL A 133 -5.45 7.02 2.23
N VAL A 134 -4.77 5.91 2.51
CA VAL A 134 -4.20 5.58 3.82
C VAL A 134 -2.68 5.68 3.74
N ARG A 135 -2.05 6.31 4.73
CA ARG A 135 -0.59 6.40 4.87
C ARG A 135 -0.16 5.59 6.08
N LEU A 136 0.82 4.71 5.88
CA LEU A 136 1.41 3.85 6.90
C LEU A 136 2.90 4.17 6.99
N ASP A 137 3.27 4.96 8.00
CA ASP A 137 4.63 5.48 8.18
C ASP A 137 5.62 4.46 8.80
N GLY A 138 5.34 3.16 8.68
CA GLY A 138 6.15 2.11 9.29
C GLY A 138 5.46 0.76 9.42
N PRO A 139 6.21 -0.28 9.83
CA PRO A 139 5.65 -1.61 10.05
C PRO A 139 4.64 -1.64 11.21
N ALA A 140 4.88 -0.87 12.28
CA ALA A 140 3.97 -0.83 13.43
C ALA A 140 2.59 -0.22 13.08
N SER A 141 2.57 0.88 12.32
CA SER A 141 1.31 1.50 11.87
C SER A 141 0.57 0.60 10.88
N ALA A 142 1.30 -0.13 10.03
CA ALA A 142 0.71 -1.12 9.14
C ALA A 142 0.03 -2.27 9.91
N GLU A 143 0.69 -2.82 10.92
CA GLU A 143 0.11 -3.87 11.77
C GLU A 143 -1.12 -3.39 12.55
N ASP A 144 -1.06 -2.20 13.14
CA ASP A 144 -2.20 -1.64 13.88
C ASP A 144 -3.39 -1.36 12.96
N TRP A 145 -3.13 -0.91 11.73
CA TRP A 145 -4.17 -0.69 10.72
C TRP A 145 -4.81 -2.01 10.25
N LEU A 146 -3.99 -3.05 9.97
CA LEU A 146 -4.51 -4.37 9.61
C LEU A 146 -5.39 -4.96 10.72
N ARG A 147 -5.00 -4.79 11.99
CA ARG A 147 -5.84 -5.21 13.14
C ARG A 147 -7.16 -4.43 13.19
N ALA A 148 -7.12 -3.12 12.95
CA ALA A 148 -8.32 -2.29 12.95
C ALA A 148 -9.31 -2.67 11.84
N LEU A 149 -8.83 -3.17 10.69
CA LEU A 149 -9.68 -3.70 9.62
C LEU A 149 -10.36 -5.03 9.98
N SER A 150 -9.73 -5.83 10.84
CA SER A 150 -10.24 -7.15 11.25
C SER A 150 -11.21 -7.11 12.44
N ALA A 151 -11.38 -5.95 13.08
CA ALA A 151 -12.17 -5.75 14.30
C ALA A 151 -13.62 -5.35 13.99
#